data_AF-A0A424XVL9-F1
#
_entry.id   AF-A0A424XVL9-F1
#
_cell.length_a   1.000
_cell.length_b   1.000
_cell.length_c   1.000
_cell.angle_alpha   90.00
_cell.angle_beta   90.00
_cell.angle_gamma   90.00
#
_symmetry.space_group_name_H-M   'P 1'
#
loop_
_entity.id
_entity.type
_entity.pdbx_description
1 polymer ?
#
loop_
_entity_poly.entity_id
_entity_poly.type
_entity_poly.pdbx_seq_one_letter_code
_entity_poly.pdbx_strand_id
1 'polypeptide(L)'
;MKKSVIIGVICAFFLGFLVIPSIYAGLTSQHKELDQDMSYTHGTYADNWLLYAPEEYGEMREAPSPFSHSVHAAFACGDCHHDEFGDPKTEDDKIIGCMSAGCHDMAVAESPRDRRDIRYFYKAYHDMCMSGCHRDLGQAGEPTGPTACVDCHPKDD
;
A
#
# COMPACT_ATOMS: atom_id res chain seq x y z
N MET A 1 16.75 -16.07 48.32
CA MET A 1 16.62 -16.47 46.90
C MET A 1 17.97 -16.96 46.40
N LYS A 2 18.04 -18.10 45.69
CA LYS A 2 19.32 -18.63 45.17
C LYS A 2 19.87 -17.66 44.12
N LYS A 3 21.17 -17.34 44.16
CA LYS A 3 21.83 -16.37 43.24
C LYS A 3 21.55 -16.66 41.75
N SER A 4 21.38 -17.94 41.41
CA SER A 4 20.99 -18.42 40.08
C SER A 4 19.59 -17.98 39.62
N VAL A 5 18.63 -17.79 40.54
CA VAL A 5 17.29 -17.29 40.21
C VAL A 5 17.32 -15.78 39.95
N ILE A 6 18.15 -15.03 40.67
CA ILE A 6 18.29 -13.58 40.48
C ILE A 6 18.95 -13.27 39.13
N ILE A 7 19.99 -14.02 38.74
CA ILE A 7 20.65 -13.87 37.44
C ILE A 7 19.69 -14.22 36.28
N GLY A 8 18.90 -15.30 36.43
CA GLY A 8 17.91 -15.69 35.42
C GLY A 8 16.81 -14.64 35.21
N VAL A 9 16.32 -14.01 36.28
CA VAL A 9 15.31 -12.95 36.20
C VAL A 9 15.88 -11.68 35.57
N ILE A 10 17.13 -11.31 35.87
CA ILE A 10 17.79 -10.15 35.26
C ILE A 10 18.01 -10.38 33.76
N CYS A 11 18.50 -11.55 33.34
CA CYS A 11 18.67 -11.86 31.91
C CYS A 11 17.34 -11.85 31.13
N ALA A 12 16.26 -12.38 31.71
CA ALA A 12 14.93 -12.34 31.10
C ALA A 12 14.39 -10.91 31.01
N PHE A 13 14.67 -10.05 32.00
CA PHE A 13 14.28 -8.64 31.98
C PHE A 13 15.05 -7.85 30.90
N PHE A 14 16.36 -8.07 30.77
CA PHE A 14 17.17 -7.40 29.74
C PHE A 14 16.82 -7.85 28.32
N LEU A 15 16.53 -9.14 28.11
CA LEU A 15 16.06 -9.65 26.80
C LEU A 15 14.65 -9.16 26.47
N GLY A 16 13.72 -9.17 27.42
CA GLY A 16 12.34 -8.74 27.19
C GLY A 16 12.17 -7.23 27.03
N PHE A 17 12.96 -6.42 27.76
CA PHE A 17 12.78 -4.98 27.81
C PHE A 17 13.65 -4.19 26.80
N LEU A 18 14.75 -4.78 26.30
CA LEU A 18 15.58 -4.11 25.29
C LEU A 18 15.39 -4.69 23.89
N VAL A 19 15.23 -6.00 23.73
CA VAL A 19 15.21 -6.61 22.38
C VAL A 19 13.83 -6.51 21.75
N ILE A 20 12.75 -6.72 22.51
CA ILE A 20 11.39 -6.70 21.98
C ILE A 20 10.99 -5.30 21.48
N PRO A 21 11.25 -4.19 22.22
CA PRO A 21 10.93 -2.86 21.72
C PRO A 21 11.75 -2.46 20.48
N SER A 22 13.02 -2.90 20.38
CA SER A 22 13.84 -2.63 19.19
C SER A 22 13.37 -3.38 17.95
N ILE A 23 12.91 -4.62 18.10
CA ILE A 23 12.29 -5.37 16.99
C ILE A 23 10.96 -4.72 16.58
N TYR A 24 10.14 -4.32 17.55
CA TYR A 24 8.87 -3.64 17.28
C TYR A 24 9.05 -2.27 16.61
N ALA A 25 10.07 -1.52 17.04
CA ALA A 25 10.47 -0.26 16.41
C ALA A 25 11.01 -0.48 14.98
N GLY A 26 11.77 -1.56 14.76
CA GLY A 26 12.25 -1.94 13.42
C GLY A 26 11.10 -2.27 12.46
N LEU A 27 10.12 -3.06 12.92
CA LEU A 27 8.96 -3.47 12.10
C LEU A 27 8.04 -2.30 11.76
N THR A 28 7.88 -1.34 12.68
CA THR A 28 7.13 -0.10 12.42
C THR A 28 7.89 0.86 11.51
N SER A 29 9.22 0.94 11.61
CA SER A 29 10.02 1.71 10.65
C SER A 29 9.97 1.16 9.23
N GLN A 30 9.88 -0.17 9.07
CA GLN A 30 9.79 -0.80 7.75
C GLN A 30 8.46 -0.51 7.04
N HIS A 31 7.33 -0.52 7.76
CA HIS A 31 6.04 -0.08 7.19
C HIS A 31 6.06 1.39 6.81
N LYS A 32 6.67 2.23 7.66
CA LYS A 32 6.76 3.68 7.40
C LYS A 32 7.59 4.04 6.17
N GLU A 33 8.62 3.28 5.82
CA GLU A 33 9.39 3.51 4.59
C GLU A 33 8.68 3.01 3.31
N LEU A 34 7.77 2.03 3.42
CA LEU A 34 7.01 1.50 2.29
C LEU A 34 5.86 2.43 1.85
N ASP A 35 5.31 3.24 2.76
CA ASP A 35 4.20 4.16 2.50
C ASP A 35 4.61 5.61 2.24
N GLN A 36 5.92 5.91 2.17
CA GLN A 36 6.41 7.27 1.95
C GLN A 36 6.45 7.67 0.47
N ASP A 37 6.24 8.95 0.20
CA ASP A 37 6.54 9.63 -1.07
C ASP A 37 8.04 9.54 -1.38
N MET A 38 8.47 8.34 -1.79
CA MET A 38 9.83 8.04 -2.17
C MET A 38 10.11 8.75 -3.49
N SER A 39 11.07 9.68 -3.50
CA SER A 39 11.53 10.27 -4.75
C SER A 39 12.34 9.23 -5.51
N TYR A 40 11.76 8.63 -6.54
CA TYR A 40 12.47 7.71 -7.43
C TYR A 40 13.07 8.47 -8.61
N THR A 41 14.23 8.01 -9.08
CA THR A 41 14.72 8.43 -10.40
C THR A 41 13.87 7.72 -11.44
N HIS A 42 13.44 8.43 -12.49
CA HIS A 42 12.68 7.83 -13.57
C HIS A 42 13.40 6.57 -14.11
N GLY A 43 12.69 5.45 -14.20
CA GLY A 43 13.22 4.14 -14.61
C GLY A 43 13.91 3.32 -13.51
N THR A 44 13.86 3.74 -12.24
CA THR A 44 14.48 3.04 -11.10
C THR A 44 13.47 2.60 -10.02
N TYR A 45 12.27 2.23 -10.44
CA TYR A 45 11.21 1.76 -9.53
C TYR A 45 11.43 0.28 -9.23
N ALA A 46 11.28 -0.13 -7.96
CA ALA A 46 11.19 -1.55 -7.66
C ALA A 46 9.95 -2.13 -8.37
N ASP A 47 10.07 -3.34 -8.92
CA ASP A 47 9.00 -3.92 -9.72
C ASP A 47 8.06 -4.83 -8.91
N ASN A 48 8.44 -5.12 -7.66
CA ASN A 48 7.65 -5.94 -6.75
C ASN A 48 7.17 -5.06 -5.59
N TRP A 49 6.13 -4.29 -5.82
CA TRP A 49 5.50 -3.48 -4.79
C TRP A 49 4.35 -4.24 -4.16
N LEU A 50 4.11 -3.95 -2.88
CA LEU A 50 2.90 -4.38 -2.19
C LEU A 50 2.14 -3.12 -1.83
N LEU A 51 0.90 -3.01 -2.32
CA LEU A 51 0.00 -1.91 -2.02
C LEU A 51 -0.74 -2.25 -0.74
N TYR A 52 -0.49 -1.46 0.31
CA TYR A 52 -1.11 -1.58 1.61
C TYR A 52 -2.29 -0.60 1.74
N ALA A 53 -3.25 -0.98 2.59
CA ALA A 53 -4.21 0.00 3.10
C ALA A 53 -3.52 0.89 4.16
N PRO A 54 -3.99 2.13 4.34
CA PRO A 54 -3.45 3.01 5.38
C PRO A 54 -3.69 2.41 6.77
N GLU A 55 -2.74 2.61 7.69
CA GLU A 55 -2.78 2.03 9.05
C GLU A 55 -4.08 2.39 9.79
N GLU A 56 -4.59 3.60 9.58
CA GLU A 56 -5.82 4.10 10.19
C GLU A 56 -7.08 3.34 9.74
N TYR A 57 -7.01 2.60 8.62
CA TYR A 57 -8.09 1.71 8.20
C TYR A 57 -8.31 0.55 9.18
N GLY A 58 -7.26 0.17 9.93
CA GLY A 58 -7.30 -0.92 10.90
C GLY A 58 -7.01 -2.29 10.27
N GLU A 59 -7.48 -3.35 10.93
CA GLU A 59 -7.21 -4.73 10.51
C GLU A 59 -7.82 -5.03 9.13
N MET A 60 -6.93 -5.33 8.18
CA MET A 60 -7.31 -5.73 6.83
C MET A 60 -7.83 -7.17 6.80
N ARG A 61 -8.93 -7.38 6.07
CA ARG A 61 -9.44 -8.73 5.78
C ARG A 61 -8.69 -9.41 4.63
N GLU A 62 -8.13 -8.61 3.74
CA GLU A 62 -7.44 -9.04 2.53
C GLU A 62 -5.95 -8.73 2.64
N ALA A 63 -5.11 -9.54 2.00
CA ALA A 63 -3.67 -9.32 1.94
C ALA A 63 -3.32 -8.07 1.11
N PRO A 64 -2.12 -7.49 1.28
CA PRO A 64 -1.63 -6.43 0.40
C PRO A 64 -1.63 -6.86 -1.07
N SER A 65 -1.95 -5.93 -1.97
CA SER A 65 -1.99 -6.25 -3.40
C SER A 65 -0.61 -6.14 -4.04
N PRO A 66 -0.09 -7.18 -4.71
CA PRO A 66 1.13 -7.05 -5.48
C PRO A 66 0.91 -6.13 -6.70
N PHE A 67 1.86 -5.24 -6.92
CA PHE A 67 1.86 -4.30 -8.03
C PHE A 67 3.24 -4.23 -8.69
N SER A 68 3.25 -4.18 -10.02
CA SER A 68 4.46 -4.13 -10.84
C SER A 68 4.28 -3.07 -11.92
N HIS A 69 5.27 -2.20 -12.09
CA HIS A 69 5.23 -1.23 -13.19
C HIS A 69 5.57 -1.90 -14.53
N SER A 70 6.42 -2.93 -14.54
CA SER A 70 6.83 -3.61 -15.77
C SER A 70 5.67 -4.34 -16.46
N VAL A 71 4.74 -4.91 -15.69
CA VAL A 71 3.52 -5.53 -16.26
C VAL A 71 2.54 -4.49 -16.80
N HIS A 72 2.63 -3.24 -16.37
CA HIS A 72 1.83 -2.11 -16.85
C HIS A 72 2.59 -1.21 -17.83
N ALA A 73 3.77 -1.62 -18.33
CA ALA A 73 4.63 -0.77 -19.17
C ALA A 73 4.01 -0.35 -20.52
N ALA A 74 2.86 -0.91 -20.90
CA ALA A 74 2.09 -0.48 -22.07
C ALA A 74 1.25 0.79 -21.82
N PHE A 75 1.07 1.19 -20.56
CA PHE A 75 0.33 2.39 -20.16
C PHE A 75 1.28 3.54 -19.88
N ALA A 76 0.86 4.76 -20.22
CA ALA A 76 1.59 5.97 -19.87
C ALA A 76 1.50 6.24 -18.37
N CYS A 77 2.49 6.92 -17.80
CA CYS A 77 2.49 7.31 -16.38
C CYS A 77 1.18 8.00 -15.98
N GLY A 78 0.69 8.89 -16.85
CA GLY A 78 -0.53 9.68 -16.66
C GLY A 78 -1.83 8.91 -16.75
N ASP A 79 -1.82 7.66 -17.22
CA ASP A 79 -3.01 6.81 -17.23
C ASP A 79 -3.41 6.40 -15.80
N CYS A 80 -2.46 6.44 -14.87
CA CYS A 80 -2.67 6.15 -13.44
C CYS A 80 -2.35 7.35 -12.55
N HIS A 81 -1.18 7.97 -12.74
CA HIS A 81 -0.74 9.10 -11.95
C HIS A 81 -1.33 10.39 -12.51
N HIS A 82 -2.36 10.90 -11.84
CA HIS A 82 -2.96 12.19 -12.14
C HIS A 82 -2.70 13.20 -11.01
N ASP A 83 -2.94 14.47 -11.27
CA ASP A 83 -2.89 15.51 -10.25
C ASP A 83 -4.21 15.67 -9.47
N GLU A 84 -4.29 16.70 -8.63
CA GLU A 84 -5.46 17.02 -7.81
C GLU A 84 -6.72 17.40 -8.61
N PHE A 85 -6.56 17.75 -9.89
CA PHE A 85 -7.66 18.05 -10.82
C PHE A 85 -8.04 16.84 -11.67
N GLY A 86 -7.26 15.76 -11.60
CA GLY A 86 -7.42 14.58 -12.44
C GLY A 86 -6.71 14.71 -13.78
N ASP A 87 -5.85 15.71 -13.97
CA ASP A 87 -5.06 15.86 -15.19
C ASP A 87 -3.89 14.87 -15.17
N PRO A 88 -3.59 14.20 -16.30
CA PRO A 88 -2.56 13.17 -16.37
C PRO A 88 -1.17 13.76 -16.13
N LYS A 89 -0.39 13.12 -15.25
CA LYS A 89 1.02 13.47 -15.04
C LYS A 89 1.90 12.90 -16.15
N THR A 90 3.00 13.58 -16.41
CA THR A 90 4.03 13.18 -17.35
C THR A 90 5.25 12.62 -16.62
N GLU A 91 6.21 12.10 -17.38
CA GLU A 91 7.47 11.58 -16.85
C GLU A 91 8.35 12.65 -16.18
N ASP A 92 8.13 13.92 -16.54
CA ASP A 92 8.83 15.08 -15.99
C ASP A 92 8.20 15.60 -14.68
N ASP A 93 6.98 15.16 -14.37
CA ASP A 93 6.27 15.56 -13.16
C ASP A 93 6.76 14.77 -11.94
N LYS A 94 6.70 15.43 -10.78
CA LYS A 94 6.87 14.71 -9.51
C LYS A 94 5.69 13.75 -9.34
N ILE A 95 6.00 12.46 -9.38
CA ILE A 95 5.06 11.39 -9.05
C ILE A 95 5.02 11.18 -7.53
N ILE A 96 3.81 11.09 -6.99
CA ILE A 96 3.53 10.85 -5.57
C ILE A 96 2.56 9.66 -5.45
N GLY A 97 2.45 9.09 -4.25
CA GLY A 97 1.50 8.02 -3.98
C GLY A 97 0.04 8.51 -4.04
N CYS A 98 -0.90 7.59 -4.26
CA CYS A 98 -2.32 7.96 -4.30
C CYS A 98 -2.83 8.51 -2.96
N MET A 99 -2.27 8.03 -1.84
CA MET A 99 -2.70 8.36 -0.47
C MET A 99 -1.92 9.52 0.15
N SER A 100 -1.10 10.23 -0.62
CA SER A 100 -0.39 11.41 -0.13
C SER A 100 -1.38 12.46 0.37
N ALA A 101 -0.97 13.24 1.38
CA ALA A 101 -1.84 14.21 2.03
C ALA A 101 -2.49 15.18 1.03
N GLY A 102 -3.82 15.32 1.09
CA GLY A 102 -4.62 16.12 0.16
C GLY A 102 -5.13 15.36 -1.07
N CYS A 103 -4.74 14.11 -1.28
CA CYS A 103 -5.18 13.28 -2.41
C CYS A 103 -6.23 12.26 -1.97
N HIS A 104 -6.01 10.96 -2.21
CA HIS A 104 -6.88 9.87 -1.78
C HIS A 104 -6.53 9.44 -0.35
N ASP A 105 -6.45 10.42 0.55
CA ASP A 105 -5.92 10.32 1.92
C ASP A 105 -6.97 9.99 2.99
N MET A 106 -8.24 9.79 2.60
CA MET A 106 -9.27 9.36 3.54
C MET A 106 -9.14 7.85 3.75
N ALA A 107 -8.59 7.47 4.91
CA ALA A 107 -8.43 6.07 5.30
C ALA A 107 -9.76 5.41 5.68
N VAL A 108 -10.62 6.07 6.45
CA VAL A 108 -11.84 5.47 7.01
C VAL A 108 -13.09 6.15 6.46
N ALA A 109 -14.07 5.33 6.06
CA ALA A 109 -15.40 5.80 5.68
C ALA A 109 -16.37 5.63 6.86
N GLU A 110 -16.70 6.72 7.56
CA GLU A 110 -17.58 6.71 8.74
C GLU A 110 -19.06 6.53 8.38
N SER A 111 -19.44 6.90 7.16
CA SER A 111 -20.80 6.81 6.65
C SER A 111 -20.86 6.20 5.24
N PRO A 112 -22.04 5.73 4.80
CA PRO A 112 -22.23 5.29 3.42
C PRO A 112 -21.96 6.36 2.37
N ARG A 113 -21.99 7.66 2.74
CA ARG A 113 -21.67 8.76 1.83
C ARG A 113 -20.16 8.82 1.56
N ASP A 114 -19.35 8.59 2.58
CA ASP A 114 -17.89 8.69 2.51
C ASP A 114 -17.30 7.62 1.58
N ARG A 115 -17.97 6.45 1.49
CA ARG A 115 -17.62 5.41 0.51
C ARG A 115 -17.70 5.86 -0.95
N ARG A 116 -18.39 6.97 -1.23
CA ARG A 116 -18.50 7.57 -2.56
C ARG A 116 -17.57 8.78 -2.73
N ASP A 117 -16.92 9.23 -1.67
CA ASP A 117 -15.97 10.34 -1.72
C ASP A 117 -14.73 9.91 -2.52
N ILE A 118 -14.28 10.77 -3.43
CA ILE A 118 -13.09 10.49 -4.24
C ILE A 118 -11.84 10.37 -3.38
N ARG A 119 -11.78 11.05 -2.23
CA ARG A 119 -10.63 10.96 -1.32
C ARG A 119 -10.51 9.60 -0.62
N TYR A 120 -11.56 8.77 -0.66
CA TYR A 120 -11.53 7.47 0.00
C TYR A 120 -10.57 6.52 -0.74
N PHE A 121 -9.46 6.13 -0.09
CA PHE A 121 -8.39 5.35 -0.74
C PHE A 121 -8.93 4.07 -1.41
N TYR A 122 -9.80 3.33 -0.72
CA TYR A 122 -10.39 2.10 -1.22
C TYR A 122 -11.10 2.35 -2.55
N LYS A 123 -11.84 3.46 -2.66
CA LYS A 123 -12.54 3.82 -3.89
C LYS A 123 -11.54 4.15 -4.99
N ALA A 124 -10.50 4.93 -4.71
CA ALA A 124 -9.49 5.30 -5.69
C ALA A 124 -8.82 4.08 -6.34
N TYR A 125 -8.34 3.13 -5.53
CA TYR A 125 -7.68 1.92 -6.04
C TYR A 125 -8.63 1.00 -6.80
N HIS A 126 -9.84 0.74 -6.27
CA HIS A 126 -10.79 -0.15 -6.95
C HIS A 126 -11.36 0.47 -8.23
N ASP A 127 -11.58 1.79 -8.23
CA ASP A 127 -12.05 2.47 -9.43
C ASP A 127 -11.00 2.45 -10.52
N MET A 128 -9.74 2.75 -10.20
CA MET A 128 -8.64 2.76 -11.17
C MET A 128 -8.32 1.34 -11.68
N CYS A 129 -7.99 0.43 -10.77
CA CYS A 129 -7.45 -0.88 -11.16
C CYS A 129 -8.56 -1.82 -11.63
N MET A 130 -9.58 -2.01 -10.79
CA MET A 130 -10.57 -3.08 -10.99
C MET A 130 -11.61 -2.69 -12.03
N SER A 131 -12.30 -1.57 -11.85
CA SER A 131 -13.39 -1.18 -12.75
C SER A 131 -12.97 -0.29 -13.91
N GLY A 132 -11.93 0.52 -13.78
CA GLY A 132 -11.52 1.50 -14.78
C GLY A 132 -10.55 0.95 -15.83
N CYS A 133 -9.95 -0.21 -15.57
CA CYS A 133 -9.04 -0.84 -16.51
C CYS A 133 -9.29 -2.35 -16.62
N HIS A 134 -9.12 -3.11 -15.54
CA HIS A 134 -9.06 -4.57 -15.69
C HIS A 134 -10.36 -5.19 -16.18
N ARG A 135 -11.50 -4.75 -15.61
CA ARG A 135 -12.82 -5.22 -16.04
C ARG A 135 -13.19 -4.75 -17.43
N ASP A 136 -12.83 -3.51 -17.80
CA ASP A 136 -13.16 -2.96 -19.12
C ASP A 136 -12.40 -3.68 -20.23
N LEU A 137 -11.09 -3.89 -20.06
CA LEU A 137 -10.29 -4.72 -20.96
C LEU A 137 -10.79 -6.16 -21.02
N GLY A 138 -11.14 -6.74 -19.87
CA GLY A 138 -11.70 -8.09 -19.81
C GLY A 138 -13.03 -8.23 -20.55
N GLN A 139 -13.91 -7.23 -20.48
CA GLN A 139 -15.17 -7.18 -21.22
C GLN A 139 -14.95 -6.99 -22.73
N ALA A 140 -13.92 -6.24 -23.11
CA ALA A 140 -13.49 -6.09 -24.50
C ALA A 140 -12.82 -7.34 -25.08
N GLY A 141 -12.49 -8.34 -24.23
CA GLY A 141 -11.78 -9.55 -24.64
C GLY A 141 -10.28 -9.32 -24.85
N GLU A 142 -9.74 -8.25 -24.26
CA GLU A 142 -8.33 -7.90 -24.33
C GLU A 142 -7.53 -8.53 -23.17
N PRO A 143 -6.21 -8.74 -23.33
CA PRO A 143 -5.34 -9.12 -22.21
C PRO A 143 -5.48 -8.14 -21.05
N THR A 144 -5.67 -8.66 -19.85
CA THR A 144 -5.95 -7.83 -18.67
C THR A 144 -5.43 -8.48 -17.39
N GLY A 145 -5.37 -7.69 -16.31
CA GLY A 145 -5.03 -8.15 -14.98
C GLY A 145 -6.20 -8.78 -14.21
N PRO A 146 -6.00 -9.08 -12.91
CA PRO A 146 -7.01 -9.74 -12.09
C PRO A 146 -8.27 -8.88 -11.90
N THR A 147 -9.43 -9.52 -11.95
CA THR A 147 -10.74 -8.88 -11.71
C THR A 147 -11.48 -9.45 -10.50
N ALA A 148 -10.97 -10.53 -9.89
CA ALA A 148 -11.52 -11.10 -8.66
C ALA A 148 -10.71 -10.62 -7.44
N CYS A 149 -11.39 -10.46 -6.29
CA CYS A 149 -10.78 -9.95 -5.07
C CYS A 149 -9.56 -10.77 -4.66
N VAL A 150 -9.66 -12.11 -4.65
CA VAL A 150 -8.60 -13.02 -4.20
C VAL A 150 -7.43 -13.13 -5.18
N ASP A 151 -7.62 -12.73 -6.44
CA ASP A 151 -6.54 -12.73 -7.43
C ASP A 151 -5.71 -11.44 -7.34
N CYS A 152 -6.35 -10.33 -6.93
CA CYS A 152 -5.69 -9.05 -6.67
C CYS A 152 -5.17 -8.93 -5.23
N HIS A 153 -5.79 -9.64 -4.29
CA HIS A 153 -5.37 -9.80 -2.90
C HIS A 153 -5.09 -11.29 -2.62
N PRO A 154 -3.99 -11.83 -3.15
CA PRO A 154 -3.66 -13.24 -2.94
C PRO A 154 -3.46 -13.49 -1.45
N LYS A 155 -4.10 -14.53 -0.91
CA LYS A 155 -3.85 -14.95 0.47
C LYS A 155 -2.37 -15.31 0.59
N ASP A 156 -1.76 -14.90 1.69
CA ASP A 156 -0.44 -15.40 2.05
C ASP A 156 -0.49 -16.94 2.09
N ASP A 157 0.48 -17.59 1.42
CA ASP A 157 0.67 -19.05 1.46
C ASP A 157 1.17 -19.53 2.83
#